data_AF-K7VL13-F1
#
_entry.id   AF-K7VL13-F1
#
_cell.length_a   1.000
_cell.length_b   1.000
_cell.length_c   1.000
_cell.angle_alpha   90.00
_cell.angle_beta   90.00
_cell.angle_gamma   90.00
#
_symmetry.space_group_name_H-M   'P 1'
#
loop_
_entity.id
_entity.type
_entity.pdbx_description
1 polymer ?
#
loop_
_entity_poly.entity_id
_entity_poly.type
_entity_poly.pdbx_seq_one_letter_code
_entity_poly.pdbx_strand_id
1 'polypeptide(L)'
;MEDFCAVCADTLEWVAYGSCGHRDVCSTCIVRLRFVMGDNKCCICKTVCPFVFVTKAMGKYTRVITDFSVLPAGVNEGKAGDFWYHEDTKAYFDDADHYRMIRTMCQLSCNVCDNAEDQVAQAKRKSKFRSIEQLKGHLYCVHS
;
A
#
# COMPACT_ATOMS: atom_id res chain seq x y z
N MET A 1 -23.75 5.50 12.26
CA MET A 1 -23.73 4.27 11.44
C MET A 1 -22.29 4.02 11.11
N GLU A 2 -21.78 2.82 11.36
CA GLU A 2 -20.42 2.45 10.99
C GLU A 2 -20.43 2.09 9.51
N ASP A 3 -19.53 2.68 8.74
CA ASP A 3 -19.36 2.33 7.33
C ASP A 3 -18.42 1.13 7.24
N PHE A 4 -18.79 0.14 6.41
CA PHE A 4 -18.03 -1.10 6.24
C PHE A 4 -17.36 -1.17 4.87
N CYS A 5 -16.20 -1.80 4.83
CA CYS A 5 -15.45 -2.00 3.60
C CYS A 5 -16.20 -2.91 2.65
N ALA A 6 -16.45 -2.47 1.42
CA ALA A 6 -17.12 -3.25 0.38
C ALA A 6 -16.33 -4.50 -0.06
N VAL A 7 -15.07 -4.66 0.37
CA VAL A 7 -14.21 -5.80 0.02
C VAL A 7 -14.07 -6.79 1.18
N CYS A 8 -13.67 -6.33 2.37
CA CYS A 8 -13.42 -7.22 3.52
C CYS A 8 -14.51 -7.21 4.58
N ALA A 9 -15.53 -6.35 4.46
CA ALA A 9 -16.60 -6.14 5.45
C ALA A 9 -16.13 -5.69 6.84
N ASP A 10 -14.85 -5.33 7.03
CA ASP A 10 -14.36 -4.69 8.25
C ASP A 10 -14.76 -3.20 8.29
N THR A 11 -14.74 -2.60 9.48
CA THR A 11 -15.00 -1.17 9.69
C THR A 11 -14.05 -0.28 8.89
N LEU A 12 -14.58 0.74 8.23
CA LEU A 12 -13.81 1.74 7.48
C LEU A 12 -13.20 2.78 8.41
N GLU A 13 -12.09 2.42 9.07
CA GLU A 13 -11.29 3.40 9.82
C GLU A 13 -10.36 4.22 8.91
N TRP A 14 -9.82 3.58 7.86
CA TRP A 14 -8.94 4.19 6.89
C TRP A 14 -9.41 3.85 5.48
N VAL A 15 -9.61 4.86 4.66
CA VAL A 15 -10.10 4.71 3.28
C VAL A 15 -8.99 5.04 2.29
N ALA A 16 -9.04 4.42 1.12
CA ALA A 16 -8.19 4.79 -0.01
C ALA A 16 -9.05 4.95 -1.27
N TYR A 17 -8.83 6.04 -1.99
CA TYR A 17 -9.63 6.38 -3.17
C TYR A 17 -8.79 7.09 -4.24
N GLY A 18 -9.19 6.94 -5.50
CA GLY A 18 -8.60 7.68 -6.62
C GLY A 18 -9.41 8.92 -6.99
N SER A 19 -9.08 9.55 -8.12
CA SER A 19 -9.81 10.71 -8.64
C SER A 19 -11.30 10.47 -8.90
N CYS A 20 -11.74 9.21 -8.97
CA CYS A 20 -13.16 8.84 -9.04
C CYS A 20 -13.95 9.08 -7.73
N GLY A 21 -13.29 9.35 -6.60
CA GLY A 21 -13.93 9.76 -5.35
C GLY A 21 -14.64 8.67 -4.52
N HIS A 22 -14.80 7.44 -5.03
CA HIS A 22 -15.38 6.31 -4.28
C HIS A 22 -14.51 5.93 -3.07
N ARG A 23 -15.09 5.97 -1.86
CA ARG A 23 -14.41 5.80 -0.56
C ARG A 23 -14.89 4.58 0.23
N ASP A 24 -15.56 3.66 -0.45
CA ASP A 24 -16.25 2.50 0.13
C ASP A 24 -15.32 1.33 0.45
N VAL A 25 -14.00 1.50 0.33
CA VAL A 25 -13.00 0.43 0.48
C VAL A 25 -11.88 0.88 1.40
N CYS A 26 -11.48 0.00 2.32
CA CYS A 26 -10.42 0.28 3.26
C CYS A 26 -9.05 0.37 2.57
N SER A 27 -8.15 1.12 3.18
CA SER A 27 -6.80 1.33 2.63
C SER A 27 -6.03 0.03 2.43
N THR A 28 -6.20 -0.94 3.34
CA THR A 28 -5.48 -2.22 3.29
C THR A 28 -5.91 -3.06 2.10
N CYS A 29 -7.21 -3.09 1.77
CA CYS A 29 -7.72 -3.80 0.59
C CYS A 29 -7.24 -3.15 -0.71
N ILE A 30 -7.30 -1.81 -0.83
CA ILE A 30 -6.79 -1.11 -2.03
C ILE A 30 -5.28 -1.33 -2.20
N VAL A 31 -4.51 -1.24 -1.11
CA VAL A 31 -3.06 -1.50 -1.12
C VAL A 31 -2.76 -2.92 -1.56
N ARG A 32 -3.45 -3.93 -1.01
CA ARG A 32 -3.25 -5.34 -1.39
C ARG A 32 -3.56 -5.57 -2.87
N LEU A 33 -4.67 -5.05 -3.38
CA LEU A 33 -5.01 -5.17 -4.80
C LEU A 33 -3.93 -4.57 -5.70
N ARG A 34 -3.43 -3.38 -5.34
CA ARG A 34 -2.37 -2.71 -6.10
C ARG A 34 -1.04 -3.42 -6.02
N PHE A 35 -0.61 -3.84 -4.83
CA PHE A 35 0.70 -4.44 -4.60
C PHE A 35 0.78 -5.90 -5.06
N VAL A 36 -0.24 -6.71 -4.74
CA VAL A 36 -0.26 -8.15 -5.00
C VAL A 36 -0.72 -8.45 -6.43
N MET A 37 -1.76 -7.74 -6.91
CA MET A 37 -2.38 -8.02 -8.20
C MET A 37 -2.00 -7.01 -9.29
N GLY A 38 -1.33 -5.91 -8.95
CA GLY A 38 -1.06 -4.82 -9.89
C GLY A 38 -2.32 -4.09 -10.36
N ASP A 39 -3.48 -4.29 -9.71
CA ASP A 39 -4.74 -3.71 -10.15
C ASP A 39 -4.89 -2.27 -9.64
N ASN A 40 -4.81 -1.32 -10.56
CA ASN A 40 -4.94 0.11 -10.28
C ASN A 40 -6.36 0.65 -10.52
N LYS A 41 -7.35 -0.21 -10.77
CA LYS A 41 -8.74 0.20 -10.99
C LYS A 41 -9.46 0.41 -9.66
N CYS A 42 -10.45 1.31 -9.67
CA CYS A 42 -11.39 1.45 -8.57
C CYS A 42 -12.23 0.17 -8.43
N CYS A 43 -12.37 -0.37 -7.22
CA CYS A 43 -13.19 -1.56 -6.98
C CYS A 43 -14.67 -1.36 -7.35
N ILE A 44 -15.17 -0.13 -7.22
CA ILE A 44 -16.58 0.24 -7.38
C ILE A 44 -16.92 0.50 -8.85
N CYS A 45 -16.27 1.51 -9.45
CA CYS A 45 -16.61 1.95 -10.81
C CYS A 45 -15.66 1.44 -11.92
N LYS A 46 -14.61 0.70 -11.56
CA LYS A 46 -13.59 0.16 -12.48
C LYS A 46 -12.76 1.18 -13.26
N THR A 47 -12.95 2.48 -13.03
CA THR A 47 -12.08 3.54 -13.54
C THR A 47 -10.62 3.29 -13.13
N VAL A 48 -9.70 3.43 -14.07
CA VAL A 48 -8.25 3.36 -13.80
C VAL A 48 -7.85 4.56 -12.95
N CYS A 49 -7.26 4.30 -11.79
CA CYS A 49 -6.78 5.31 -10.86
C CYS A 49 -5.26 5.19 -10.73
N PRO A 50 -4.47 5.99 -11.47
CA PRO A 50 -3.01 5.92 -11.42
C PRO A 50 -2.45 6.13 -10.02
N PHE A 51 -3.07 7.03 -9.25
CA PHE A 51 -2.75 7.32 -7.86
C PHE A 51 -3.98 7.15 -6.99
N VAL A 52 -3.75 6.84 -5.71
CA VAL A 52 -4.78 6.87 -4.66
C VAL A 52 -4.33 7.73 -3.50
N PHE A 53 -5.29 8.34 -2.82
CA PHE A 53 -5.09 9.07 -1.58
C PHE A 53 -5.70 8.28 -0.42
N VAL A 54 -4.95 8.20 0.66
CA VAL A 54 -5.26 7.45 1.87
C VAL A 54 -5.41 8.43 3.03
N THR A 55 -6.53 8.30 3.75
CA THR A 55 -6.90 9.19 4.87
C THR A 55 -7.71 8.42 5.89
N LYS A 56 -7.68 8.90 7.13
CA LYS A 56 -8.55 8.41 8.20
C LYS A 56 -10.00 8.84 7.96
N ALA A 57 -10.94 7.92 8.10
CA ALA A 57 -12.37 8.18 7.99
C ALA A 57 -12.89 8.75 9.31
N MET A 58 -13.20 10.05 9.31
CA MET A 58 -13.72 10.80 10.46
C MET A 58 -15.09 11.41 10.17
N GLY A 59 -15.90 10.71 9.36
CA GLY A 59 -17.18 11.20 8.87
C GLY A 59 -17.03 12.56 8.17
N LYS A 60 -17.75 13.58 8.65
CA LYS A 60 -17.69 14.95 8.10
C LYS A 60 -16.34 15.65 8.23
N TYR A 61 -15.45 15.17 9.09
CA TYR A 61 -14.11 15.73 9.28
C TYR A 61 -13.03 14.99 8.48
N THR A 62 -13.42 13.99 7.67
CA THR A 62 -12.50 13.27 6.79
C THR A 62 -11.84 14.26 5.85
N ARG A 63 -10.51 14.27 5.78
CA ARG A 63 -9.78 15.07 4.79
C ARG A 63 -10.09 14.52 3.40
N VAL A 64 -10.52 15.40 2.49
CA VAL A 64 -10.81 15.01 1.11
C VAL A 64 -9.97 15.82 0.15
N ILE A 65 -9.33 15.13 -0.79
CA ILE A 65 -8.66 15.73 -1.94
C ILE A 65 -9.50 15.39 -3.15
N THR A 66 -10.08 16.42 -3.78
CA THR A 66 -10.84 16.29 -5.03
C THR A 66 -9.95 16.54 -6.24
N ASP A 67 -9.01 17.47 -6.13
CA ASP A 67 -8.01 17.75 -7.15
C ASP A 67 -6.72 16.97 -6.89
N PHE A 68 -6.52 15.87 -7.62
CA PHE A 68 -5.31 15.05 -7.50
C PHE A 68 -4.06 15.72 -8.09
N SER A 69 -4.21 16.86 -8.78
CA SER A 69 -3.08 17.63 -9.32
C SER A 69 -2.20 18.25 -8.22
N VAL A 70 -2.72 18.37 -7.00
CA VAL A 70 -1.97 18.85 -5.83
C VAL A 70 -0.99 17.82 -5.28
N LEU A 71 -1.12 16.55 -5.69
CA LEU A 71 -0.23 15.49 -5.25
C LEU A 71 1.13 15.63 -5.97
N PRO A 72 2.26 15.63 -5.25
CA PRO A 72 3.57 15.82 -5.86
C PRO A 72 3.86 14.80 -6.97
N ALA A 73 4.14 15.25 -8.20
CA ALA A 73 4.51 14.35 -9.28
C ALA A 73 6.00 13.96 -9.23
N GLY A 74 6.34 12.75 -9.70
CA GLY A 74 7.74 12.33 -9.86
C GLY A 74 8.51 12.14 -8.55
N VAL A 75 7.81 11.91 -7.43
CA VAL A 75 8.44 11.71 -6.12
C VAL A 75 8.84 10.25 -5.88
N ASN A 76 9.93 10.07 -5.14
CA ASN A 76 10.39 8.76 -4.66
C ASN A 76 9.64 8.35 -3.38
N GLU A 77 9.74 7.06 -3.02
CA GLU A 77 9.28 6.51 -1.74
C GLU A 77 9.66 7.41 -0.54
N GLY A 78 8.70 7.71 0.33
CA GLY A 78 8.93 8.51 1.54
C GLY A 78 8.15 9.82 1.59
N LYS A 79 8.72 10.80 2.29
CA LYS A 79 8.06 12.10 2.51
C LYS A 79 8.09 12.93 1.22
N ALA A 80 6.91 13.40 0.80
CA ALA A 80 6.67 14.18 -0.42
C ALA A 80 5.81 15.41 -0.08
N GLY A 81 6.47 16.52 0.28
CA GLY A 81 5.79 17.71 0.77
C GLY A 81 5.03 17.44 2.07
N ASP A 82 3.72 17.71 2.05
CA ASP A 82 2.79 17.45 3.16
C ASP A 82 2.29 16.00 3.22
N PHE A 83 2.69 15.18 2.26
CA PHE A 83 2.22 13.79 2.12
C PHE A 83 3.37 12.80 2.32
N TRP A 84 3.00 11.53 2.49
CA TRP A 84 3.91 10.40 2.38
C TRP A 84 3.50 9.57 1.18
N TYR A 85 4.46 9.13 0.40
CA TYR A 85 4.23 8.40 -0.84
C TYR A 85 4.84 7.00 -0.78
N HIS A 86 4.03 6.01 -1.12
CA HIS A 86 4.46 4.62 -1.29
C HIS A 86 4.55 4.28 -2.78
N GLU A 87 5.76 4.05 -3.25
CA GLU A 87 6.12 3.93 -4.65
C GLU A 87 5.47 2.71 -5.32
N ASP A 88 5.47 1.57 -4.64
CA ASP A 88 5.02 0.30 -5.22
C ASP A 88 3.48 0.24 -5.36
N THR A 89 2.74 1.02 -4.57
CA THR A 89 1.26 1.07 -4.63
C THR A 89 0.72 2.35 -5.25
N LYS A 90 1.58 3.32 -5.53
CA LYS A 90 1.18 4.66 -6.01
C LYS A 90 0.18 5.34 -5.07
N ALA A 91 0.38 5.19 -3.76
CA ALA A 91 -0.51 5.69 -2.73
C ALA A 91 0.09 6.87 -1.96
N TYR A 92 -0.69 7.92 -1.78
CA TYR A 92 -0.36 9.07 -0.93
C TYR A 92 -1.10 8.98 0.39
N PHE A 93 -0.43 9.36 1.47
CA PHE A 93 -0.96 9.34 2.83
C PHE A 93 -0.81 10.73 3.43
N ASP A 94 -1.82 11.18 4.17
CA ASP A 94 -1.73 12.36 5.03
C ASP A 94 -1.26 12.06 6.46
N ASP A 95 -1.09 10.78 6.79
CA ASP A 95 -0.63 10.31 8.10
C ASP A 95 0.64 9.44 7.99
N ALA A 96 1.65 9.80 8.79
CA ALA A 96 2.97 9.16 8.75
C ALA A 96 2.98 7.76 9.38
N ASP A 97 2.16 7.51 10.40
CA ASP A 97 2.08 6.21 11.08
C ASP A 97 1.37 5.20 10.18
N HIS A 98 0.27 5.59 9.55
CA HIS A 98 -0.45 4.74 8.62
C HIS A 98 0.36 4.42 7.36
N TYR A 99 1.11 5.39 6.84
CA TYR A 99 2.11 5.15 5.79
C TYR A 99 3.13 4.09 6.22
N ARG A 100 3.72 4.21 7.42
CA ARG A 100 4.71 3.24 7.94
C ARG A 100 4.11 1.84 8.10
N MET A 101 2.87 1.75 8.56
CA MET A 101 2.13 0.49 8.66
C MET A 101 1.96 -0.17 7.29
N ILE A 102 1.45 0.56 6.29
CA ILE A 102 1.28 0.04 4.93
C ILE A 102 2.62 -0.35 4.29
N ARG A 103 3.64 0.48 4.45
CA ARG A 103 5.00 0.17 3.96
C ARG A 103 5.57 -1.11 4.57
N THR A 104 5.20 -1.43 5.81
CA THR A 104 5.57 -2.68 6.46
C THR A 104 4.76 -3.85 5.91
N MET A 105 3.46 -3.65 5.64
CA MET A 105 2.60 -4.65 4.99
C MET A 105 3.11 -5.06 3.60
N CYS A 106 3.71 -4.14 2.85
CA CYS A 106 4.27 -4.40 1.53
C CYS A 106 5.70 -4.97 1.55
N GLN A 107 6.31 -5.20 2.72
CA GLN A 107 7.64 -5.82 2.80
C GLN A 107 7.56 -7.33 2.67
N LEU A 108 7.83 -7.82 1.46
CA LEU A 108 7.98 -9.25 1.20
C LEU A 108 9.39 -9.71 1.62
N SER A 109 9.45 -10.86 2.31
CA SER A 109 10.69 -11.55 2.68
C SER A 109 10.61 -13.03 2.36
N CYS A 110 11.76 -13.69 2.33
CA CYS A 110 11.86 -15.15 2.15
C CYS A 110 12.00 -15.79 3.53
N ASN A 111 11.00 -16.57 3.94
CA ASN A 111 11.01 -17.25 5.24
C ASN A 111 12.15 -18.28 5.37
N VAL A 112 12.59 -18.91 4.28
CA VAL A 112 13.69 -19.89 4.30
C VAL A 112 15.00 -19.19 4.61
N CYS A 113 15.27 -18.05 3.98
CA CYS A 113 16.43 -17.22 4.32
C CYS A 113 16.32 -16.68 5.75
N ASP A 114 15.17 -16.11 6.11
CA ASP A 114 14.97 -15.48 7.41
C ASP A 114 15.17 -16.48 8.58
N ASN A 115 14.76 -17.75 8.41
CA ASN A 115 14.91 -18.80 9.42
C ASN A 115 16.32 -19.43 9.46
N ALA A 116 17.12 -19.30 8.39
CA ALA A 116 18.49 -19.79 8.36
C ALA A 116 19.47 -18.86 9.08
N GLU A 117 19.05 -17.63 9.41
CA GLU A 117 19.87 -16.60 10.09
C GLU A 117 20.02 -16.80 11.61
N ASP A 118 19.39 -17.83 12.21
CA ASP A 118 19.58 -18.18 13.64
C ASP A 118 20.94 -18.81 13.97
N GLN A 119 21.79 -19.06 12.96
CA GLN A 119 23.17 -19.49 13.16
C GLN A 119 24.12 -18.63 12.34
N VAL A 120 24.99 -17.91 13.05
CA VAL A 120 26.09 -17.07 12.57
C VAL A 120 25.71 -15.61 12.26
N ALA A 121 25.94 -14.78 13.28
CA ALA A 121 26.05 -13.34 13.18
C ALA A 121 26.97 -12.92 12.04
N GLN A 122 26.41 -12.41 10.95
CA GLN A 122 27.05 -11.43 10.06
C GLN A 122 26.01 -10.83 9.11
N ALA A 123 26.01 -9.50 9.06
CA ALA A 123 25.23 -8.59 8.23
C ALA A 123 25.06 -8.99 6.75
N LYS A 124 24.26 -10.02 6.47
CA LYS A 124 23.81 -10.38 5.13
C LYS A 124 22.44 -9.76 4.91
N ARG A 125 22.30 -9.05 3.79
CA ARG A 125 21.11 -8.30 3.41
C ARG A 125 19.88 -9.23 3.48
N LYS A 126 18.95 -8.96 4.39
CA LYS A 126 17.55 -9.40 4.23
C LYS A 126 17.14 -9.05 2.81
N SER A 127 16.91 -10.07 1.98
CA SER A 127 16.51 -9.86 0.60
C SER A 127 15.10 -9.27 0.64
N LYS A 128 15.00 -7.94 0.49
CA LYS A 128 13.73 -7.24 0.40
C LYS A 128 13.24 -7.32 -1.03
N PHE A 129 12.07 -7.92 -1.22
CA PHE A 129 11.44 -8.03 -2.53
C PHE A 129 10.39 -6.94 -2.67
N ARG A 130 10.39 -6.25 -3.81
CA ARG A 130 9.40 -5.21 -4.16
C ARG A 130 8.19 -5.78 -4.91
N SER A 131 8.25 -7.03 -5.35
CA SER A 131 7.12 -7.69 -6.01
C SER A 131 7.09 -9.19 -5.75
N ILE A 132 5.93 -9.80 -5.99
CA ILE A 132 5.73 -11.25 -5.81
C ILE A 132 6.56 -12.04 -6.84
N GLU A 133 6.77 -11.50 -8.03
CA GLU A 133 7.60 -12.11 -9.07
C GLU A 133 9.05 -12.21 -8.63
N GLN A 134 9.58 -11.15 -7.99
CA GLN A 134 10.94 -11.15 -7.45
C GLN A 134 11.11 -12.21 -6.35
N LEU A 135 10.14 -12.31 -5.44
CA LEU A 135 10.16 -13.33 -4.38
C LEU A 135 10.05 -14.74 -4.97
N LYS A 136 9.10 -14.97 -5.89
CA LYS A 136 8.95 -16.26 -6.58
C LYS A 136 10.23 -16.66 -7.31
N GLY A 137 10.83 -15.74 -8.07
CA GLY A 137 12.09 -15.99 -8.76
C GLY A 137 13.22 -16.38 -7.80
N HIS A 138 13.31 -15.72 -6.65
CA HIS A 138 14.27 -16.09 -5.62
C HIS A 138 14.04 -17.50 -5.07
N LEU A 139 12.79 -17.86 -4.73
CA LEU A 139 12.45 -19.20 -4.24
C LEU A 139 12.83 -20.29 -5.25
N TYR A 140 12.56 -20.06 -6.54
CA TYR A 140 12.91 -21.02 -7.59
C TYR A 140 14.41 -21.12 -7.86
N CYS A 141 15.17 -20.02 -7.74
CA CYS A 141 16.61 -20.04 -8.03
C CYS A 141 17.48 -20.51 -6.86
N VAL A 142 17.04 -20.28 -5.61
CA VAL A 142 17.88 -20.47 -4.41
C VAL A 142 17.43 -21.64 -3.54
N HIS A 143 16.14 -21.98 -3.53
CA HIS A 143 15.55 -22.93 -2.58
C HIS A 143 14.81 -24.11 -3.22
N SER A 144 15.06 -24.39 -4.51
CA SER A 144 14.46 -25.55 -5.21
C SER A 144 15.20 -26.85 -4.96
#